data_AF-B6INP1-F1
#
_entry.id   AF-B6INP1-F1
#
_cell.length_a   1.000
_cell.length_b   1.000
_cell.length_c   1.000
_cell.angle_alpha   90.00
_cell.angle_beta   90.00
_cell.angle_gamma   90.00
#
_symmetry.space_group_name_H-M   'P 1'
#
loop_
_entity.id
_entity.type
_entity.pdbx_description
1 polymer ?
#
loop_
_entity_poly.entity_id
_entity_poly.type
_entity_poly.pdbx_seq_one_letter_code
_entity_poly.pdbx_strand_id
1 'polypeptide(L)'
;MVRDELARARPDFGFLMEESGTVEGRDKRSRWIIDPLDGTTNFLHGLPHWAISIALEREGEIVAGVVYEPTHDEMFWAEKGQGAFLNHQRLRVSARRNLPDALVATGIPFKGHGDFQGFMAQLAAVMPEVSGIRRLGSAALDLAYTAAGRFDAYWETDLNPWDVAAGVLLVAEAGGFVTEIGGGRNPAAGQSVLAANPHLHLPLGTLLRNAMKPKAKPAPAASTPAASTPTAAGGSAG
;
A
#
# COMPACT_ATOMS: atom_id res chain seq x y z
N MET A 1 -24.16 9.19 -10.89
CA MET A 1 -23.45 8.97 -12.18
C MET A 1 -22.57 7.71 -12.26
N VAL A 2 -21.98 7.14 -11.18
CA VAL A 2 -21.53 5.71 -11.21
C VAL A 2 -22.48 4.83 -10.41
N ARG A 3 -22.79 5.26 -9.18
CA ARG A 3 -23.78 4.61 -8.30
C ARG A 3 -25.12 4.35 -9.00
N ASP A 4 -25.66 5.34 -9.71
CA ASP A 4 -26.99 5.20 -10.34
C ASP A 4 -26.99 4.14 -11.44
N GLU A 5 -25.91 4.03 -12.21
CA GLU A 5 -25.76 3.01 -13.25
C GLU A 5 -25.62 1.61 -12.63
N LEU A 6 -24.81 1.48 -11.57
CA LEU A 6 -24.66 0.23 -10.83
C LEU A 6 -25.96 -0.19 -10.14
N ALA A 7 -26.71 0.76 -9.56
CA ALA A 7 -27.99 0.52 -8.92
C ALA A 7 -29.07 0.12 -9.96
N ARG A 8 -29.03 0.70 -11.17
CA ARG A 8 -29.91 0.27 -12.26
C ARG A 8 -29.58 -1.15 -12.72
N ALA A 9 -28.31 -1.49 -12.85
CA ALA A 9 -27.88 -2.81 -13.31
C ALA A 9 -28.05 -3.91 -12.24
N ARG A 10 -27.85 -3.59 -10.96
CA ARG A 10 -27.93 -4.50 -9.81
C ARG A 10 -28.63 -3.81 -8.63
N PRO A 11 -29.96 -3.69 -8.65
CA PRO A 11 -30.73 -2.92 -7.65
C PRO A 11 -30.71 -3.52 -6.25
N ASP A 12 -30.34 -4.79 -6.11
CA ASP A 12 -30.33 -5.50 -4.83
C ASP A 12 -29.02 -5.42 -4.07
N PHE A 13 -27.93 -4.96 -4.70
CA PHE A 13 -26.60 -4.96 -4.09
C PHE A 13 -26.43 -3.80 -3.11
N GLY A 14 -25.60 -4.02 -2.09
CA GLY A 14 -25.15 -2.95 -1.21
C GLY A 14 -24.10 -2.05 -1.87
N PHE A 15 -23.76 -0.97 -1.18
CA PHE A 15 -22.69 -0.05 -1.56
C PHE A 15 -21.82 0.27 -0.35
N LEU A 16 -20.52 0.39 -0.55
CA LEU A 16 -19.57 0.99 0.36
C LEU A 16 -18.83 2.08 -0.42
N MET A 17 -19.03 3.33 -0.05
CA MET A 17 -18.50 4.48 -0.79
C MET A 17 -17.78 5.43 0.15
N GLU A 18 -16.70 6.06 -0.32
CA GLU A 18 -15.94 7.05 0.44
C GLU A 18 -16.85 8.16 1.01
N GLU A 19 -17.64 8.80 0.14
CA GLU A 19 -18.42 9.98 0.51
C GLU A 19 -19.72 9.67 1.28
N SER A 20 -20.28 8.47 1.10
CA SER A 20 -21.63 8.12 1.56
C SER A 20 -21.67 6.97 2.57
N GLY A 21 -20.52 6.35 2.88
CA GLY A 21 -20.44 5.20 3.77
C GLY A 21 -21.15 3.96 3.21
N THR A 22 -21.71 3.15 4.12
CA THR A 22 -22.38 1.89 3.78
C THR A 22 -23.86 2.08 3.50
N VAL A 23 -24.32 1.59 2.35
CA VAL A 23 -25.73 1.43 2.00
C VAL A 23 -26.04 -0.06 1.92
N GLU A 24 -26.93 -0.51 2.80
CA GLU A 24 -27.34 -1.91 2.87
C GLU A 24 -28.20 -2.32 1.67
N GLY A 25 -27.77 -3.35 0.95
CA GLY A 25 -28.54 -3.99 -0.12
C GLY A 25 -29.59 -4.97 0.40
N ARG A 26 -30.51 -5.39 -0.46
CA ARG A 26 -31.41 -6.53 -0.19
C ARG A 26 -30.65 -7.85 -0.27
N ASP A 27 -29.70 -7.95 -1.20
CA ASP A 27 -28.70 -9.02 -1.22
C ASP A 27 -27.60 -8.70 -0.20
N LYS A 28 -27.55 -9.49 0.87
CA LYS A 28 -26.55 -9.35 1.94
C LYS A 28 -25.19 -9.95 1.60
N ARG A 29 -25.07 -10.59 0.44
CA ARG A 29 -23.84 -11.25 0.00
C ARG A 29 -23.05 -10.40 -0.98
N SER A 30 -23.66 -9.41 -1.63
CA SER A 30 -23.02 -8.63 -2.68
C SER A 30 -23.02 -7.14 -2.36
N ARG A 31 -21.87 -6.48 -2.48
CA ARG A 31 -21.79 -5.01 -2.44
C ARG A 31 -20.77 -4.47 -3.42
N TRP A 32 -21.07 -3.28 -3.96
CA TRP A 32 -20.11 -2.47 -4.67
C TRP A 32 -19.24 -1.70 -3.67
N ILE A 33 -17.95 -1.64 -3.90
CA ILE A 33 -17.00 -0.80 -3.16
C ILE A 33 -16.47 0.24 -4.15
N ILE A 34 -16.66 1.54 -3.86
CA ILE A 34 -16.44 2.61 -4.85
C ILE A 34 -15.64 3.75 -4.24
N ASP A 35 -14.56 4.11 -4.92
CA ASP A 35 -13.94 5.42 -4.82
C ASP A 35 -14.24 6.20 -6.13
N PRO A 36 -15.06 7.25 -6.08
CA PRO A 36 -15.39 8.03 -7.27
C PRO A 36 -14.24 8.93 -7.75
N LEU A 37 -13.23 9.21 -6.91
CA LEU A 37 -12.10 10.07 -7.22
C LEU A 37 -10.90 9.80 -6.30
N ASP A 38 -10.18 8.71 -6.56
CA ASP A 38 -8.89 8.45 -5.91
C ASP A 38 -7.85 9.43 -6.46
N GLY A 39 -7.09 10.07 -5.57
CA GLY A 39 -6.20 11.16 -5.92
C GLY A 39 -6.88 12.53 -5.97
N THR A 40 -7.92 12.76 -5.17
CA THR A 40 -8.61 14.07 -5.04
C THR A 40 -7.66 15.26 -4.91
N THR A 41 -6.56 15.13 -4.14
CA THR A 41 -5.56 16.21 -4.03
C THR A 41 -4.88 16.51 -5.38
N ASN A 42 -4.55 15.47 -6.16
CA ASN A 42 -3.97 15.66 -7.49
C ASN A 42 -4.96 16.33 -8.43
N PHE A 43 -6.22 15.88 -8.43
CA PHE A 43 -7.29 16.45 -9.25
C PHE A 43 -7.46 17.96 -8.97
N LEU A 44 -7.57 18.34 -7.69
CA LEU A 44 -7.73 19.74 -7.28
C LEU A 44 -6.53 20.62 -7.63
N HIS A 45 -5.33 20.05 -7.72
CA HIS A 45 -4.10 20.75 -8.08
C HIS A 45 -3.76 20.68 -9.58
N GLY A 46 -4.62 20.06 -10.40
CA GLY A 46 -4.41 19.93 -11.84
C GLY A 46 -3.31 18.94 -12.23
N LEU A 47 -2.92 18.03 -11.33
CA LEU A 47 -1.98 16.94 -11.63
C LEU A 47 -2.76 15.77 -12.28
N PRO A 48 -2.37 15.32 -13.49
CA PRO A 48 -3.16 14.35 -14.27
C PRO A 48 -2.89 12.89 -13.85
N HIS A 49 -3.02 12.61 -12.54
CA HIS A 49 -2.83 11.28 -11.96
C HIS A 49 -3.86 11.04 -10.86
N TRP A 50 -5.00 10.49 -11.25
CA TRP A 50 -6.16 10.19 -10.40
C TRP A 50 -7.06 9.19 -11.12
N ALA A 51 -7.91 8.47 -10.39
CA ALA A 51 -8.71 7.40 -10.96
C ALA A 51 -10.08 7.24 -10.32
N ILE A 52 -10.92 6.49 -11.01
CA ILE A 52 -12.16 5.93 -10.46
C ILE A 52 -11.89 4.47 -10.13
N SER A 53 -12.21 4.03 -8.91
CA SER A 53 -12.04 2.65 -8.44
C SER A 53 -13.39 2.03 -8.12
N ILE A 54 -13.67 0.85 -8.69
CA ILE A 54 -14.90 0.09 -8.46
C ILE A 54 -14.53 -1.37 -8.25
N ALA A 55 -14.95 -1.94 -7.13
CA ALA A 55 -14.85 -3.37 -6.88
C ALA A 55 -16.23 -3.97 -6.58
N LEU A 56 -16.39 -5.24 -6.95
CA LEU A 56 -17.52 -6.06 -6.51
C LEU A 56 -17.01 -7.05 -5.47
N GLU A 57 -17.55 -6.95 -4.26
CA GLU A 57 -17.39 -7.97 -3.23
C GLU A 57 -18.58 -8.91 -3.24
N ARG A 58 -18.30 -10.22 -3.17
CA ARG A 58 -19.28 -11.28 -2.97
C ARG A 58 -18.83 -12.24 -1.88
N GLU A 59 -19.68 -12.47 -0.88
CA GLU A 59 -19.43 -13.36 0.26
C GLU A 59 -18.09 -13.05 0.97
N GLY A 60 -17.72 -11.77 1.04
CA GLY A 60 -16.48 -11.29 1.65
C GLY A 60 -15.24 -11.38 0.74
N GLU A 61 -15.39 -11.79 -0.52
CA GLU A 61 -14.29 -11.87 -1.49
C GLU A 61 -14.47 -10.85 -2.62
N ILE A 62 -13.38 -10.20 -3.03
CA ILE A 62 -13.40 -9.36 -4.24
C ILE A 62 -13.41 -10.26 -5.48
N VAL A 63 -14.46 -10.17 -6.28
CA VAL A 63 -14.67 -11.02 -7.46
C VAL A 63 -14.51 -10.29 -8.79
N ALA A 64 -14.65 -8.96 -8.78
CA ALA A 64 -14.37 -8.10 -9.94
C ALA A 64 -13.82 -6.76 -9.46
N GLY A 65 -12.99 -6.12 -10.29
CA GLY A 65 -12.37 -4.84 -9.98
C GLY A 65 -12.06 -4.07 -11.25
N VAL A 66 -12.27 -2.75 -11.20
CA VAL A 66 -11.94 -1.79 -12.25
C VAL A 66 -11.26 -0.59 -11.61
N VAL A 67 -10.13 -0.17 -12.16
CA VAL A 67 -9.49 1.13 -11.92
C VAL A 67 -9.39 1.83 -13.27
N TYR A 68 -10.00 2.99 -13.41
CA TYR A 68 -10.00 3.75 -14.66
C TYR A 68 -9.29 5.08 -14.46
N GLU A 69 -8.25 5.32 -15.26
CA GLU A 69 -7.48 6.56 -15.33
C GLU A 69 -7.95 7.41 -16.53
N PRO A 70 -8.80 8.44 -16.33
CA PRO A 70 -9.39 9.16 -17.45
C PRO A 70 -8.40 10.05 -18.19
N THR A 71 -7.29 10.43 -17.53
CA THR A 71 -6.26 11.29 -18.10
C THR A 71 -5.47 10.61 -19.22
N HIS A 72 -5.43 9.28 -19.23
CA HIS A 72 -4.70 8.48 -20.22
C HIS A 72 -5.61 7.50 -21.00
N ASP A 73 -6.92 7.48 -20.72
CA ASP A 73 -7.87 6.51 -21.28
C ASP A 73 -7.45 5.05 -21.01
N GLU A 74 -7.08 4.80 -19.75
CA GLU A 74 -6.56 3.50 -19.30
C GLU A 74 -7.51 2.84 -18.31
N MET A 75 -8.15 1.75 -18.74
CA MET A 75 -9.02 0.93 -17.91
C MET A 75 -8.31 -0.35 -17.50
N PHE A 76 -7.89 -0.40 -16.24
CA PHE A 76 -7.37 -1.61 -15.61
C PHE A 76 -8.55 -2.40 -15.03
N TRP A 77 -8.70 -3.67 -15.41
CA TRP A 77 -9.81 -4.47 -14.91
C TRP A 77 -9.41 -5.94 -14.70
N ALA A 78 -10.10 -6.61 -13.77
CA ALA A 78 -9.93 -8.02 -13.49
C ALA A 78 -11.24 -8.66 -13.01
N GLU A 79 -11.39 -9.94 -13.33
CA GLU A 79 -12.36 -10.84 -12.73
C GLU A 79 -11.61 -12.02 -12.10
N LYS A 80 -12.09 -12.47 -10.94
CA LYS A 80 -11.43 -13.55 -10.19
C LYS A 80 -11.28 -14.81 -11.04
N GLY A 81 -10.04 -15.29 -11.18
CA GLY A 81 -9.65 -16.45 -11.97
C GLY A 81 -9.55 -16.21 -13.48
N GLN A 82 -9.82 -15.00 -13.98
CA GLN A 82 -9.77 -14.67 -15.40
C GLN A 82 -8.53 -13.88 -15.81
N GLY A 83 -7.74 -13.38 -14.86
CA GLY A 83 -6.62 -12.50 -15.11
C GLY A 83 -6.97 -11.01 -15.06
N ALA A 84 -5.93 -10.19 -15.09
CA ALA A 84 -6.02 -8.74 -15.14
C ALA A 84 -5.68 -8.22 -16.55
N PHE A 85 -6.25 -7.07 -16.90
CA PHE A 85 -6.16 -6.47 -18.22
C PHE A 85 -6.04 -4.95 -18.12
N LEU A 86 -5.32 -4.36 -19.08
CA LEU A 86 -5.33 -2.93 -19.40
C LEU A 86 -6.00 -2.79 -20.75
N ASN A 87 -7.17 -2.16 -20.77
CA ASN A 87 -8.07 -2.11 -21.92
C ASN A 87 -8.34 -3.54 -22.44
N HIS A 88 -7.73 -3.92 -23.56
CA HIS A 88 -7.89 -5.25 -24.18
C HIS A 88 -6.66 -6.16 -24.01
N GLN A 89 -5.62 -5.70 -23.32
CA GLN A 89 -4.34 -6.41 -23.21
C GLN A 89 -4.18 -7.03 -21.82
N ARG A 90 -3.82 -8.31 -21.77
CA ARG A 90 -3.56 -9.01 -20.50
C ARG A 90 -2.32 -8.43 -19.80
N LEU A 91 -2.45 -8.21 -18.50
CA LEU A 91 -1.38 -7.71 -17.63
C LEU A 91 -0.59 -8.85 -17.00
N ARG A 92 0.65 -8.50 -16.61
CA ARG A 92 1.51 -9.26 -15.71
C ARG A 92 2.27 -8.26 -14.85
N VAL A 93 2.45 -8.61 -13.58
CA VAL A 93 3.41 -7.90 -12.72
C VAL A 93 4.82 -7.98 -13.30
N SER A 94 5.69 -7.07 -12.86
CA SER A 94 7.06 -7.02 -13.38
C SER A 94 7.84 -8.32 -13.14
N ALA A 95 8.83 -8.57 -13.99
CA ALA A 95 9.71 -9.74 -13.90
C ALA A 95 11.00 -9.49 -13.09
N ARG A 96 11.17 -8.29 -12.50
CA ARG A 96 12.39 -7.95 -11.74
C ARG A 96 12.53 -8.84 -10.50
N ARG A 97 13.75 -9.28 -10.24
CA ARG A 97 14.03 -10.27 -9.18
C ARG A 97 14.75 -9.71 -7.97
N ASN A 98 15.41 -8.56 -8.12
CA ASN A 98 16.25 -7.98 -7.07
C ASN A 98 15.72 -6.59 -6.71
N LEU A 99 15.73 -6.28 -5.41
CA LEU A 99 15.35 -4.95 -4.92
C LEU A 99 16.17 -3.82 -5.55
N PRO A 100 17.50 -3.93 -5.76
CA PRO A 100 18.27 -2.83 -6.34
C PRO A 100 17.82 -2.40 -7.74
N ASP A 101 17.13 -3.25 -8.48
CA ASP A 101 16.60 -2.96 -9.82
C ASP A 101 15.17 -2.39 -9.78
N ALA A 102 14.52 -2.44 -8.60
CA ALA A 102 13.10 -2.21 -8.43
C ALA A 102 12.73 -0.73 -8.26
N LEU A 103 11.64 -0.33 -8.90
CA LEU A 103 10.93 0.92 -8.68
C LEU A 103 9.72 0.66 -7.79
N VAL A 104 9.73 1.23 -6.58
CA VAL A 104 8.72 0.96 -5.57
C VAL A 104 7.85 2.20 -5.31
N ALA A 105 6.54 2.05 -5.42
CA ALA A 105 5.57 3.09 -5.08
C ALA A 105 5.20 3.05 -3.59
N THR A 106 4.82 4.19 -3.03
CA THR A 106 4.31 4.30 -1.66
C THR A 106 3.47 5.56 -1.48
N GLY A 107 2.62 5.58 -0.46
CA GLY A 107 1.99 6.80 0.04
C GLY A 107 2.58 7.25 1.37
N ILE A 108 2.59 8.57 1.55
CA ILE A 108 3.18 9.25 2.71
C ILE A 108 2.05 9.70 3.62
N PRO A 109 2.09 9.40 4.94
CA PRO A 109 1.17 9.97 5.93
C PRO A 109 1.15 11.51 5.87
N PHE A 110 -0.02 12.13 5.96
CA PHE A 110 -0.18 13.57 5.81
C PHE A 110 -1.23 14.15 6.74
N LYS A 111 -1.14 15.46 7.03
CA LYS A 111 -2.12 16.23 7.82
C LYS A 111 -2.51 15.58 9.18
N GLY A 112 -1.59 14.85 9.82
CA GLY A 112 -1.83 14.18 11.11
C GLY A 112 -2.55 12.83 11.01
N HIS A 113 -2.77 12.32 9.80
CA HIS A 113 -3.21 10.95 9.53
C HIS A 113 -1.99 10.03 9.37
N GLY A 114 -2.15 8.76 9.72
CA GLY A 114 -1.12 7.72 9.69
C GLY A 114 -0.02 7.82 10.76
N ASP A 115 0.87 6.82 10.76
CA ASP A 115 2.04 6.74 11.64
C ASP A 115 3.29 7.31 10.94
N PHE A 116 3.59 8.58 11.20
CA PHE A 116 4.76 9.25 10.62
C PHE A 116 6.08 8.59 11.01
N GLN A 117 6.22 8.12 12.27
CA GLN A 117 7.48 7.54 12.73
C GLN A 117 7.69 6.16 12.11
N GLY A 118 6.65 5.33 12.08
CA GLY A 118 6.67 4.04 11.41
C GLY A 118 6.96 4.17 9.93
N PHE A 119 6.29 5.10 9.23
CA PHE A 119 6.54 5.37 7.82
C PHE A 119 8.00 5.79 7.57
N MET A 120 8.54 6.73 8.35
CA MET A 120 9.93 7.15 8.18
C MET A 120 10.93 6.02 8.41
N ALA A 121 10.66 5.13 9.38
CA ALA A 121 11.48 3.94 9.60
C ALA A 121 11.42 2.98 8.40
N GLN A 122 10.24 2.73 7.87
CA GLN A 122 10.03 1.89 6.68
C GLN A 122 10.73 2.48 5.46
N LEU A 123 10.52 3.77 5.18
CA LEU A 123 11.16 4.46 4.06
C LEU A 123 12.68 4.42 4.17
N ALA A 124 13.24 4.67 5.35
CA ALA A 124 14.68 4.59 5.58
C ALA A 124 15.26 3.19 5.38
N ALA A 125 14.47 2.14 5.62
CA ALA A 125 14.87 0.75 5.38
C ALA A 125 14.78 0.33 3.90
N VAL A 126 13.83 0.90 3.14
CA VAL A 126 13.60 0.52 1.73
C VAL A 126 14.44 1.35 0.77
N MET A 127 14.54 2.67 0.98
CA MET A 127 15.19 3.60 0.05
C MET A 127 16.63 3.22 -0.35
N PRO A 128 17.50 2.68 0.53
CA PRO A 128 18.86 2.26 0.15
C PRO A 128 18.90 0.99 -0.70
N GLU A 129 17.84 0.19 -0.68
CA GLU A 129 17.80 -1.16 -1.26
C GLU A 129 17.19 -1.19 -2.67
N VAL A 130 16.66 -0.05 -3.16
CA VAL A 130 15.88 0.02 -4.40
C VAL A 130 16.38 1.08 -5.37
N SER A 131 16.07 0.92 -6.66
CA SER A 131 16.44 1.88 -7.73
C SER A 131 15.72 3.22 -7.59
N GLY A 132 14.55 3.24 -6.97
CA GLY A 132 13.84 4.48 -6.71
C GLY A 132 12.51 4.30 -6.01
N ILE A 133 12.07 5.40 -5.40
CA ILE A 133 10.75 5.52 -4.79
C ILE A 133 9.86 6.39 -5.67
N ARG A 134 8.57 6.06 -5.74
CA ARG A 134 7.52 6.89 -6.32
C ARG A 134 6.44 7.16 -5.27
N ARG A 135 5.96 8.39 -5.24
CA ARG A 135 4.78 8.80 -4.48
C ARG A 135 3.94 9.62 -5.44
N LEU A 136 2.90 9.01 -6.02
CA LEU A 136 2.08 9.68 -7.01
C LEU A 136 0.73 10.13 -6.46
N GLY A 137 0.22 9.50 -5.40
CA GLY A 137 -0.94 10.02 -4.66
C GLY A 137 -2.29 9.51 -5.10
N SER A 138 -2.33 8.33 -5.72
CA SER A 138 -3.54 7.56 -6.00
C SER A 138 -3.23 6.10 -5.69
N ALA A 139 -3.80 5.57 -4.61
CA ALA A 139 -3.53 4.21 -4.15
C ALA A 139 -4.06 3.16 -5.16
N ALA A 140 -5.22 3.42 -5.76
CA ALA A 140 -5.80 2.57 -6.79
C ALA A 140 -4.92 2.51 -8.04
N LEU A 141 -4.35 3.65 -8.48
CA LEU A 141 -3.39 3.68 -9.59
C LEU A 141 -2.06 3.04 -9.23
N ASP A 142 -1.53 3.25 -8.02
CA ASP A 142 -0.27 2.63 -7.61
C ASP A 142 -0.38 1.09 -7.60
N LEU A 143 -1.53 0.53 -7.19
CA LEU A 143 -1.84 -0.89 -7.31
C LEU A 143 -2.04 -1.34 -8.77
N ALA A 144 -2.79 -0.58 -9.58
CA ALA A 144 -3.00 -0.89 -11.00
C ALA A 144 -1.68 -0.88 -11.80
N TYR A 145 -0.81 0.08 -11.52
CA TYR A 145 0.52 0.22 -12.12
C TYR A 145 1.45 -0.91 -11.66
N THR A 146 1.31 -1.37 -10.41
CA THR A 146 1.99 -2.58 -9.93
C THR A 146 1.51 -3.83 -10.69
N ALA A 147 0.19 -3.98 -10.88
CA ALA A 147 -0.40 -5.06 -11.67
C ALA A 147 0.08 -5.06 -13.14
N ALA A 148 0.30 -3.86 -13.70
CA ALA A 148 0.82 -3.67 -15.05
C ALA A 148 2.36 -3.74 -15.16
N GLY A 149 3.07 -3.95 -14.05
CA GLY A 149 4.54 -3.99 -14.03
C GLY A 149 5.23 -2.65 -14.29
N ARG A 150 4.50 -1.53 -14.20
CA ARG A 150 5.05 -0.16 -14.24
C ARG A 150 5.78 0.16 -12.94
N PHE A 151 5.22 -0.31 -11.83
CA PHE A 151 5.92 -0.43 -10.56
C PHE A 151 6.21 -1.89 -10.27
N ASP A 152 7.31 -2.12 -9.55
CA ASP A 152 7.75 -3.45 -9.16
C ASP A 152 7.12 -3.89 -7.84
N ALA A 153 6.77 -2.90 -7.01
CA ALA A 153 6.05 -3.09 -5.76
C ALA A 153 5.39 -1.78 -5.30
N TYR A 154 4.45 -1.91 -4.37
CA TYR A 154 3.76 -0.83 -3.69
C TYR A 154 3.56 -1.19 -2.21
N TRP A 155 3.77 -0.23 -1.30
CA TRP A 155 3.36 -0.38 0.09
C TRP A 155 2.78 0.91 0.65
N GLU A 156 1.74 0.81 1.47
CA GLU A 156 1.12 1.95 2.13
C GLU A 156 0.30 1.50 3.36
N THR A 157 0.04 2.42 4.27
CA THR A 157 -0.75 2.25 5.49
C THR A 157 -1.85 3.31 5.56
N ASP A 158 -2.83 3.11 6.43
CA ASP A 158 -3.94 4.03 6.69
C ASP A 158 -4.86 4.25 5.47
N LEU A 159 -5.08 3.16 4.71
CA LEU A 159 -5.99 3.12 3.57
C LEU A 159 -7.40 2.65 3.97
N ASN A 160 -8.37 2.91 3.12
CA ASN A 160 -9.74 2.42 3.22
C ASN A 160 -9.99 1.28 2.22
N PRO A 161 -11.07 0.50 2.39
CA PRO A 161 -11.42 -0.56 1.44
C PRO A 161 -11.59 -0.07 -0.01
N TRP A 162 -12.12 1.13 -0.23
CA TRP A 162 -12.35 1.69 -1.57
C TRP A 162 -11.06 2.07 -2.30
N ASP A 163 -10.00 2.43 -1.55
CA ASP A 163 -8.68 2.76 -2.09
C ASP A 163 -8.00 1.52 -2.70
N VAL A 164 -8.28 0.33 -2.17
CA VAL A 164 -7.47 -0.88 -2.43
C VAL A 164 -8.22 -2.05 -3.06
N ALA A 165 -9.54 -2.20 -2.84
CA ALA A 165 -10.24 -3.43 -3.18
C ALA A 165 -10.07 -3.86 -4.66
N ALA A 166 -10.22 -2.93 -5.60
CA ALA A 166 -10.02 -3.22 -7.02
C ALA A 166 -8.56 -3.52 -7.34
N GLY A 167 -7.64 -2.71 -6.82
CA GLY A 167 -6.19 -2.85 -7.02
C GLY A 167 -5.62 -4.16 -6.49
N VAL A 168 -6.10 -4.64 -5.32
CA VAL A 168 -5.72 -5.93 -4.73
C VAL A 168 -6.04 -7.08 -5.70
N LEU A 169 -7.25 -7.07 -6.27
CA LEU A 169 -7.63 -8.10 -7.26
C LEU A 169 -6.78 -7.99 -8.52
N LEU A 170 -6.55 -6.78 -9.04
CA LEU A 170 -5.73 -6.54 -10.23
C LEU A 170 -4.32 -7.14 -10.07
N VAL A 171 -3.65 -6.88 -8.94
CA VAL A 171 -2.30 -7.40 -8.70
C VAL A 171 -2.31 -8.92 -8.59
N ALA A 172 -3.26 -9.50 -7.86
CA ALA A 172 -3.36 -10.96 -7.70
C ALA A 172 -3.58 -11.65 -9.06
N GLU A 173 -4.51 -11.15 -9.86
CA GLU A 173 -4.86 -11.69 -11.18
C GLU A 173 -3.76 -11.45 -12.24
N ALA A 174 -2.90 -10.45 -12.04
CA ALA A 174 -1.68 -10.24 -12.83
C ALA A 174 -0.53 -11.20 -12.45
N GLY A 175 -0.72 -12.05 -11.43
CA GLY A 175 0.29 -12.98 -10.93
C GLY A 175 1.22 -12.41 -9.85
N GLY A 176 0.82 -11.30 -9.24
CA GLY A 176 1.47 -10.72 -8.06
C GLY A 176 0.97 -11.33 -6.76
N PHE A 177 1.60 -10.90 -5.67
CA PHE A 177 1.20 -11.18 -4.29
C PHE A 177 0.79 -9.89 -3.62
N VAL A 178 -0.27 -9.98 -2.81
CA VAL A 178 -0.77 -8.87 -2.01
C VAL A 178 -1.05 -9.35 -0.59
N THR A 179 -0.49 -8.67 0.40
CA THR A 179 -0.78 -8.90 1.82
C THR A 179 -0.90 -7.57 2.55
N GLU A 180 -1.35 -7.59 3.79
CA GLU A 180 -1.03 -6.50 4.72
C GLU A 180 0.49 -6.47 4.97
N ILE A 181 1.05 -5.34 5.40
CA ILE A 181 2.50 -5.23 5.66
C ILE A 181 2.94 -6.24 6.75
N GLY A 182 2.08 -6.46 7.75
CA GLY A 182 2.27 -7.45 8.81
C GLY A 182 2.19 -8.91 8.35
N GLY A 183 1.81 -9.18 7.09
CA GLY A 183 1.59 -10.52 6.54
C GLY A 183 0.16 -11.05 6.68
N GLY A 184 -0.77 -10.20 7.12
CA GLY A 184 -2.20 -10.50 7.14
C GLY A 184 -2.76 -10.72 5.72
N ARG A 185 -3.88 -11.44 5.65
CA ARG A 185 -4.47 -11.95 4.40
C ARG A 185 -5.69 -11.16 3.93
N ASN A 186 -6.00 -10.02 4.56
CA ASN A 186 -7.14 -9.20 4.18
C ASN A 186 -6.72 -7.77 3.77
N PRO A 187 -5.81 -7.61 2.79
CA PRO A 187 -5.41 -6.27 2.34
C PRO A 187 -6.58 -5.45 1.75
N ALA A 188 -7.66 -6.11 1.31
CA ALA A 188 -8.85 -5.44 0.79
C ALA A 188 -9.68 -4.71 1.86
N ALA A 189 -9.43 -4.97 3.16
CA ALA A 189 -10.11 -4.28 4.26
C ALA A 189 -9.63 -2.83 4.50
N GLY A 190 -8.64 -2.35 3.74
CA GLY A 190 -7.90 -1.14 4.09
C GLY A 190 -6.97 -1.40 5.28
N GLN A 191 -6.39 -0.36 5.87
CA GLN A 191 -5.35 -0.35 6.92
C GLN A 191 -3.91 -0.48 6.41
N SER A 192 -3.56 -1.55 5.69
CA SER A 192 -2.23 -1.62 5.08
C SER A 192 -2.19 -2.57 3.90
N VAL A 193 -1.30 -2.27 2.96
CA VAL A 193 -1.09 -3.09 1.78
C VAL A 193 0.41 -3.17 1.45
N LEU A 194 0.82 -4.35 1.01
CA LEU A 194 2.08 -4.64 0.36
C LEU A 194 1.73 -5.45 -0.88
N ALA A 195 2.02 -4.90 -2.05
CA ALA A 195 1.79 -5.52 -3.34
C ALA A 195 3.12 -5.62 -4.08
N ALA A 196 3.45 -6.78 -4.64
CA ALA A 196 4.67 -6.96 -5.43
C ALA A 196 4.60 -8.23 -6.28
N ASN A 197 5.59 -8.42 -7.16
CA ASN A 197 5.78 -9.69 -7.83
C ASN A 197 6.28 -10.81 -6.87
N PRO A 198 6.29 -12.10 -7.29
CA PRO A 198 6.67 -13.23 -6.43
C PRO A 198 8.10 -13.17 -5.87
N HIS A 199 9.01 -12.46 -6.54
CA HIS A 199 10.41 -12.38 -6.13
C HIS A 199 10.65 -11.26 -5.12
N LEU A 200 9.92 -10.14 -5.22
CA LEU A 200 10.15 -8.94 -4.40
C LEU A 200 9.27 -8.88 -3.16
N HIS A 201 8.12 -9.57 -3.14
CA HIS A 201 7.15 -9.48 -2.05
C HIS A 201 7.74 -9.85 -0.68
N LEU A 202 8.42 -11.00 -0.59
CA LEU A 202 8.97 -11.47 0.69
C LEU A 202 10.17 -10.62 1.17
N PRO A 203 11.17 -10.29 0.33
CA PRO A 203 12.27 -9.40 0.72
C PRO A 203 11.77 -8.02 1.18
N LEU A 204 10.88 -7.39 0.40
CA LEU A 204 10.36 -6.07 0.75
C LEU A 204 9.56 -6.10 2.06
N GLY A 205 8.66 -7.08 2.21
CA GLY A 205 7.90 -7.25 3.44
C GLY A 205 8.80 -7.49 4.67
N THR A 206 9.96 -8.12 4.48
CA THR A 206 10.92 -8.34 5.58
C THR A 206 11.58 -7.03 6.01
N LEU A 207 11.98 -6.18 5.06
CA LEU A 207 12.49 -4.83 5.35
C LEU A 207 11.46 -4.00 6.13
N LEU A 208 10.22 -3.94 5.62
CA LEU A 208 9.13 -3.17 6.22
C LEU A 208 8.81 -3.63 7.64
N ARG A 209 8.69 -4.95 7.87
CA ARG A 209 8.40 -5.49 9.21
C ARG A 209 9.56 -5.30 10.19
N ASN A 210 10.81 -5.41 9.73
CA ASN A 210 11.97 -5.20 10.60
C ASN A 210 12.13 -3.73 11.00
N ALA A 211 11.79 -2.80 10.10
CA ALA A 211 11.80 -1.37 10.40
C ALA A 211 10.83 -0.97 11.53
N MET A 212 9.73 -1.71 11.68
CA MET A 212 8.72 -1.49 12.71
C MET A 212 9.04 -2.13 14.07
N LYS A 213 10.10 -2.94 14.18
CA LYS A 213 10.47 -3.55 15.46
C LYS A 213 11.08 -2.50 16.39
N PRO A 214 10.81 -2.57 17.72
CA PRO A 214 11.50 -1.71 18.67
C PRO A 214 13.00 -1.91 18.55
N LYS A 215 13.78 -0.83 18.35
CA LYS A 215 15.24 -0.92 18.38
C LYS A 215 15.66 -1.38 19.78
N ALA A 216 16.47 -2.45 19.84
CA ALA A 216 17.07 -2.87 21.10
C ALA A 216 17.84 -1.70 21.72
N LYS A 217 17.63 -1.48 23.02
CA LYS A 217 18.35 -0.44 23.77
C LYS A 217 19.86 -0.73 23.62
N PRO A 218 20.71 0.27 23.29
CA PRO A 218 22.15 0.06 23.31
C PRO A 218 22.54 -0.53 24.66
N ALA A 219 23.38 -1.56 24.66
CA ALA A 219 23.95 -2.08 25.90
C ALA A 219 24.60 -0.90 26.65
N PRO A 220 24.37 -0.75 27.97
CA PRO A 220 25.02 0.31 28.72
C PRO A 220 26.53 0.21 28.50
N ALA A 221 27.15 1.33 28.13
CA ALA A 221 28.59 1.39 27.96
C ALA A 221 29.25 0.83 29.22
N ALA A 222 30.13 -0.15 29.06
CA ALA A 222 30.88 -0.71 30.16
C ALA A 222 31.55 0.44 30.91
N SER A 223 31.20 0.62 32.19
CA SER A 223 31.79 1.65 33.03
C SER A 223 33.30 1.42 33.09
N THR A 224 34.06 2.36 32.54
CA THR A 224 35.52 2.40 32.70
C THR A 224 35.82 2.40 34.21
N PRO A 225 36.71 1.52 34.72
CA PRO A 225 37.06 1.56 36.14
C PRO A 225 37.67 2.92 36.45
N ALA A 226 37.17 3.57 37.49
CA ALA A 226 37.71 4.84 37.97
C ALA A 226 39.19 4.65 38.31
N ALA A 227 40.06 5.46 37.69
CA ALA A 227 41.46 5.51 38.04
C ALA A 227 41.61 5.92 39.51
N SER A 228 42.26 5.07 40.30
CA SER A 228 42.63 5.34 41.68
C SER A 228 43.60 6.53 41.73
N THR A 229 43.16 7.63 42.34
CA THR A 229 44.01 8.79 42.67
C THR A 229 45.12 8.37 43.65
N PRO A 230 46.39 8.69 43.40
CA PRO A 230 47.45 8.48 44.37
C PRO A 230 47.37 9.53 45.49
N THR A 231 47.40 9.05 46.72
CA THR A 231 47.42 9.84 47.95
C THR A 231 48.69 10.71 48.00
N ALA A 232 48.52 12.02 48.13
CA ALA A 232 49.61 12.96 48.31
C ALA A 232 50.31 12.72 49.66
N ALA A 233 51.62 12.49 49.62
CA ALA A 233 52.47 12.50 50.80
C ALA A 233 52.61 13.95 51.29
N GLY A 234 52.03 14.25 52.45
CA GLY A 234 52.29 15.47 53.19
C GLY A 234 53.67 15.41 53.85
N GLY A 235 54.48 16.43 53.62
CA GLY A 235 55.69 16.67 54.40
C GLY A 235 55.38 17.39 55.71
N SER A 236 56.18 17.12 56.74
CA SER A 236 56.39 18.02 57.87
C SER A 236 57.87 18.03 58.24
N ALA A 237 58.50 19.19 58.08
CA ALA A 237 59.71 19.57 58.79
C ALA A 237 59.29 20.28 60.09
N GLY A 238 59.95 19.95 61.20
CA GLY A 238 59.71 20.47 62.54
C GLY A 238 60.21 19.50 63.59
#